data_AF-A0A2B4RA65-F1
#
_entry.id   AF-A0A2B4RA65-F1
#
_cell.length_a   1.000
_cell.length_b   1.000
_cell.length_c   1.000
_cell.angle_alpha   90.00
_cell.angle_beta   90.00
_cell.angle_gamma   90.00
#
_symmetry.space_group_name_H-M   'P 1'
#
loop_
_entity.id
_entity.type
_entity.pdbx_description
1 polymer ?
#
loop_
_entity_poly.entity_id
_entity_poly.type
_entity_poly.pdbx_seq_one_letter_code
_entity_poly.pdbx_strand_id
1 'polypeptide(L)'
;MNELAYGLEEENRHWDDFREVIGIFHNLKGYDGVFLQEQMVKEKRRFEFIIPNGTKDLCMQVGKTVYKDSMCFLPMALSAFSSTFGISKLKKGFFPHKFPTSEHQSYVGPLPAAEFYDPDGMSEKKKQEFEAWYEQEKRKNRPFHLKKKLSFIKLKAIAQFDPMEKCVTIAQACNRYWRKCVMIPDSMAIEPDCGWEGARPNHSHVALEWLLCTERDLGTRLQHARHGGEYSIPQGPIVHRVDGYDAQSRTIYEFHSYLFHGCRDCYPQRNQIPFSTSGLIVEACRRQTTQKISKLRQIGYTVVEMRQCQWERLKKSRKGIGEFIQSLTLTTPINPRDAFSGGWTGVRTLYHRVDPTQREQIRYVDVTSEYPWVNKYGEYPVGHPTIYLEPENQDPNAY
;
A
#
# COMPACT_ATOMS: atom_id res chain seq x y z
N MET A 1 -10.27 15.09 12.25
CA MET A 1 -9.97 14.72 10.85
C MET A 1 -11.06 13.81 10.27
N ASN A 2 -11.60 12.83 11.01
CA ASN A 2 -12.71 11.97 10.54
C ASN A 2 -14.07 12.69 10.36
N GLU A 3 -14.43 13.65 11.23
CA GLU A 3 -15.75 14.30 11.17
C GLU A 3 -15.98 15.11 9.88
N LEU A 4 -14.95 15.80 9.39
CA LEU A 4 -15.02 16.57 8.13
C LEU A 4 -15.13 15.68 6.88
N ALA A 5 -14.68 14.43 6.96
CA ALA A 5 -14.71 13.49 5.83
C ALA A 5 -16.00 12.65 5.79
N TYR A 6 -16.64 12.43 6.95
CA TYR A 6 -17.73 11.44 7.07
C TYR A 6 -19.05 12.01 7.60
N GLY A 7 -19.08 13.13 8.32
CA GLY A 7 -20.29 13.67 8.98
C GLY A 7 -20.45 13.19 10.43
N LEU A 8 -21.47 13.68 11.15
CA LEU A 8 -21.71 13.35 12.58
C LEU A 8 -22.44 12.01 12.73
N GLU A 9 -22.13 11.23 13.79
CA GLU A 9 -22.66 9.86 13.98
C GLU A 9 -24.19 9.76 14.08
N GLU A 10 -24.84 10.86 14.43
CA GLU A 10 -26.28 10.89 14.70
C GLU A 10 -27.13 11.13 13.43
N GLU A 11 -26.49 11.53 12.33
CA GLU A 11 -27.17 12.02 11.11
C GLU A 11 -27.92 10.94 10.32
N ASN A 12 -27.54 9.67 10.45
CA ASN A 12 -28.22 8.56 9.78
C ASN A 12 -29.39 7.96 10.60
N ARG A 13 -29.61 8.38 11.86
CA ARG A 13 -30.62 7.77 12.76
C ARG A 13 -32.07 8.07 12.37
N HIS A 14 -32.30 9.05 11.50
CA HIS A 14 -33.64 9.46 11.04
C HIS A 14 -34.11 8.77 9.75
N TRP A 15 -33.29 7.90 9.16
CA TRP A 15 -33.61 7.19 7.92
C TRP A 15 -33.88 5.70 8.19
N ASP A 16 -35.09 5.25 7.87
CA ASP A 16 -35.47 3.83 7.96
C ASP A 16 -34.92 3.03 6.76
N ASP A 17 -33.66 2.64 6.85
CA ASP A 17 -33.06 1.69 5.90
C ASP A 17 -33.52 0.26 6.24
N PHE A 18 -34.59 -0.20 5.58
CA PHE A 18 -35.19 -1.51 5.85
C PHE A 18 -34.37 -2.71 5.35
N ARG A 19 -33.39 -2.51 4.44
CA ARG A 19 -32.60 -3.59 3.82
C ARG A 19 -31.17 -3.15 3.48
N GLU A 20 -30.23 -4.09 3.57
CA GLU A 20 -28.89 -3.93 3.02
C GLU A 20 -28.93 -4.08 1.50
N VAL A 21 -28.37 -3.10 0.79
CA VAL A 21 -28.42 -3.03 -0.68
C VAL A 21 -27.05 -2.65 -1.24
N ILE A 22 -26.65 -3.30 -2.33
CA ILE A 22 -25.48 -2.91 -3.11
C ILE A 22 -25.97 -2.36 -4.46
N GLY A 23 -25.82 -1.05 -4.66
CA GLY A 23 -26.06 -0.36 -5.91
C GLY A 23 -24.83 -0.42 -6.82
N ILE A 24 -24.96 -1.07 -7.97
CA ILE A 24 -23.90 -1.16 -8.97
C ILE A 24 -24.18 -0.17 -10.09
N PHE A 25 -23.26 0.76 -10.27
CA PHE A 25 -23.31 1.76 -11.33
C PHE A 25 -22.19 1.46 -12.32
N HIS A 26 -22.39 1.77 -13.59
CA HIS A 26 -21.35 1.59 -14.59
C HIS A 26 -20.76 2.94 -14.95
N ASN A 27 -19.56 3.20 -14.43
CA ASN A 27 -18.89 4.51 -14.40
C ASN A 27 -19.41 5.44 -13.28
N LEU A 28 -19.69 4.90 -12.09
CA LEU A 28 -20.07 5.67 -10.89
C LEU A 28 -19.13 6.87 -10.70
N LYS A 29 -17.83 6.58 -10.65
CA LYS A 29 -16.78 7.53 -10.29
C LYS A 29 -16.63 8.66 -11.30
N GLY A 30 -17.11 8.44 -12.53
CA GLY A 30 -17.00 9.38 -13.64
C GLY A 30 -18.29 10.14 -13.94
N TYR A 31 -19.42 9.72 -13.37
CA TYR A 31 -20.72 10.28 -13.72
C TYR A 31 -21.68 10.35 -12.52
N ASP A 32 -22.28 9.22 -12.10
CA ASP A 32 -23.39 9.23 -11.13
C ASP A 32 -22.95 9.65 -9.71
N GLY A 33 -21.68 9.44 -9.37
CA GLY A 33 -21.15 9.66 -8.02
C GLY A 33 -21.34 11.10 -7.52
N VAL A 34 -21.14 12.11 -8.39
CA VAL A 34 -21.27 13.52 -8.00
C VAL A 34 -22.71 13.87 -7.63
N PHE A 35 -23.70 13.35 -8.38
CA PHE A 35 -25.12 13.61 -8.11
C PHE A 35 -25.58 12.89 -6.86
N LEU A 36 -25.11 11.66 -6.64
CA LEU A 36 -25.37 10.93 -5.40
C LEU A 36 -24.79 11.69 -4.22
N GLN A 37 -23.53 12.14 -4.29
CA GLN A 37 -22.92 12.94 -3.23
C GLN A 37 -23.68 14.21 -2.93
N GLU A 38 -24.02 14.98 -3.96
CA GLU A 38 -24.79 16.22 -3.82
C GLU A 38 -26.13 15.95 -3.10
N GLN A 39 -26.83 14.88 -3.49
CA GLN A 39 -28.09 14.50 -2.86
C GLN A 39 -27.90 14.08 -1.40
N MET A 40 -26.89 13.26 -1.08
CA MET A 40 -26.60 12.85 0.30
C MET A 40 -26.25 14.04 1.20
N VAL A 41 -25.51 15.02 0.67
CA VAL A 41 -25.18 16.26 1.38
C VAL A 41 -26.43 17.11 1.62
N LYS A 42 -27.30 17.26 0.62
CA LYS A 42 -28.60 17.97 0.77
C LYS A 42 -29.49 17.30 1.83
N GLU A 43 -29.49 15.97 1.86
CA GLU A 43 -30.23 15.16 2.83
C GLU A 43 -29.53 15.05 4.20
N LYS A 44 -28.34 15.63 4.36
CA LYS A 44 -27.49 15.54 5.56
C LYS A 44 -27.25 14.10 5.99
N ARG A 45 -26.94 13.22 5.04
CA ARG A 45 -26.62 11.81 5.31
C ARG A 45 -25.12 11.65 5.52
N ARG A 46 -24.75 10.87 6.54
CA ARG A 46 -23.37 10.55 6.89
C ARG A 46 -22.86 9.42 6.01
N PHE A 47 -21.64 9.57 5.49
CA PHE A 47 -20.95 8.49 4.80
C PHE A 47 -20.28 7.56 5.83
N GLU A 48 -20.59 6.27 5.80
CA GLU A 48 -19.94 5.30 6.68
C GLU A 48 -18.51 5.00 6.20
N PHE A 49 -18.31 4.95 4.88
CA PHE A 49 -16.98 4.92 4.28
C PHE A 49 -17.00 5.42 2.84
N ILE A 50 -15.84 5.88 2.37
CA ILE A 50 -15.59 6.27 0.97
C ILE A 50 -14.23 5.69 0.56
N ILE A 51 -14.15 5.13 -0.66
CA ILE A 51 -12.90 4.68 -1.28
C ILE A 51 -12.58 5.61 -2.46
N PRO A 52 -11.72 6.62 -2.26
CA PRO A 52 -11.37 7.57 -3.30
C PRO A 52 -10.34 7.02 -4.28
N ASN A 53 -10.30 7.60 -5.48
CA ASN A 53 -9.28 7.50 -6.49
C ASN A 53 -9.03 8.89 -7.07
N GLY A 54 -8.09 9.62 -6.45
CA GLY A 54 -7.98 11.06 -6.64
C GLY A 54 -9.23 11.76 -6.14
N THR A 55 -9.87 12.55 -7.00
CA THR A 55 -11.11 13.30 -6.70
C THR A 55 -12.40 12.52 -7.00
N LYS A 56 -12.29 11.23 -7.34
CA LYS A 56 -13.42 10.39 -7.75
C LYS A 56 -13.61 9.25 -6.76
N ASP A 57 -14.83 8.74 -6.63
CA ASP A 57 -15.12 7.68 -5.67
C ASP A 57 -15.42 6.34 -6.34
N LEU A 58 -14.65 5.32 -5.98
CA LEU A 58 -14.81 3.96 -6.49
C LEU A 58 -15.96 3.24 -5.78
N CYS A 59 -16.11 3.52 -4.49
CA CYS A 59 -17.09 2.91 -3.61
C CYS A 59 -17.46 3.88 -2.50
N MET A 60 -18.73 3.88 -2.12
CA MET A 60 -19.24 4.68 -1.01
C MET A 60 -20.28 3.87 -0.24
N GLN A 61 -20.36 4.07 1.07
CA GLN A 61 -21.46 3.54 1.88
C GLN A 61 -22.15 4.68 2.62
N VAL A 62 -23.48 4.68 2.56
CA VAL A 62 -24.36 5.58 3.31
C VAL A 62 -25.44 4.72 3.96
N GLY A 63 -25.50 4.70 5.28
CA GLY A 63 -26.36 3.78 6.02
C GLY A 63 -26.15 2.33 5.60
N LYS A 64 -27.22 1.64 5.19
CA LYS A 64 -27.18 0.23 4.73
C LYS A 64 -26.98 0.07 3.22
N THR A 65 -26.73 1.15 2.49
CA THR A 65 -26.56 1.11 1.03
C THR A 65 -25.10 1.32 0.64
N VAL A 66 -24.57 0.41 -0.16
CA VAL A 66 -23.22 0.49 -0.73
C VAL A 66 -23.31 0.76 -2.23
N TYR A 67 -22.64 1.80 -2.68
CA TYR A 67 -22.54 2.21 -4.08
C TYR A 67 -21.19 1.79 -4.63
N LYS A 68 -21.14 1.05 -5.74
CA LYS A 68 -19.89 0.58 -6.36
C LYS A 68 -19.83 0.86 -7.85
N ASP A 69 -18.61 1.13 -8.33
CA ASP A 69 -18.33 1.28 -9.75
C ASP A 69 -17.97 -0.05 -10.42
N SER A 70 -18.86 -0.56 -11.28
CA SER A 70 -18.57 -1.74 -12.10
C SER A 70 -17.47 -1.53 -13.13
N MET A 71 -17.10 -0.29 -13.48
CA MET A 71 -15.93 -0.03 -14.35
C MET A 71 -14.61 -0.46 -13.70
N CYS A 72 -14.56 -0.60 -12.37
CA CYS A 72 -13.41 -1.17 -11.68
C CYS A 72 -13.30 -2.70 -11.83
N PHE A 73 -14.32 -3.33 -12.38
CA PHE A 73 -14.33 -4.75 -12.74
C PHE A 73 -14.28 -4.97 -14.25
N LEU A 74 -15.01 -4.14 -14.99
CA LEU A 74 -15.21 -4.21 -16.43
C LEU A 74 -14.80 -2.86 -17.04
N PRO A 75 -13.51 -2.63 -17.32
CA PRO A 75 -13.00 -1.33 -17.76
C PRO A 75 -13.30 -1.08 -19.25
N MET A 76 -14.57 -1.20 -19.63
CA MET A 76 -15.05 -1.09 -21.01
C MET A 76 -16.49 -0.59 -21.01
N ALA A 77 -16.91 0.09 -22.07
CA ALA A 77 -18.30 0.50 -22.21
C ALA A 77 -19.25 -0.72 -22.28
N LEU A 78 -20.43 -0.63 -21.67
CA LEU A 78 -21.47 -1.67 -21.76
C LEU A 78 -21.80 -2.11 -23.19
N SER A 79 -21.68 -1.23 -24.20
CA SER A 79 -21.92 -1.59 -25.60
C SER A 79 -20.89 -2.58 -26.16
N ALA A 80 -19.67 -2.56 -25.63
CA ALA A 80 -18.60 -3.47 -26.02
C ALA A 80 -18.69 -4.82 -25.29
N PHE A 81 -19.46 -4.91 -24.20
CA PHE A 81 -19.55 -6.09 -23.35
C PHE A 81 -19.81 -7.38 -24.15
N SER A 82 -20.83 -7.37 -25.00
CA SER A 82 -21.21 -8.53 -25.80
C SER A 82 -20.11 -8.98 -26.77
N SER A 83 -19.44 -8.04 -27.44
CA SER A 83 -18.33 -8.36 -28.34
C SER A 83 -17.11 -8.89 -27.58
N THR A 84 -16.78 -8.29 -26.43
CA THR A 84 -15.61 -8.68 -25.64
C THR A 84 -15.73 -10.10 -25.09
N PHE A 85 -16.94 -10.52 -24.72
CA PHE A 85 -17.19 -11.87 -24.18
C PHE A 85 -17.79 -12.85 -25.22
N GLY A 86 -17.81 -12.50 -26.51
CA GLY A 86 -18.32 -13.37 -27.57
C GLY A 86 -19.83 -13.69 -27.48
N ILE A 87 -20.62 -12.86 -26.80
CA ILE A 87 -22.07 -13.05 -26.63
C ILE A 87 -22.79 -12.51 -27.87
N SER A 88 -23.21 -13.40 -28.77
CA SER A 88 -23.84 -13.02 -30.04
C SER A 88 -25.33 -12.64 -29.93
N LYS A 89 -26.05 -13.16 -28.93
CA LYS A 89 -27.52 -13.05 -28.82
C LYS A 89 -28.02 -11.79 -28.11
N LEU A 90 -27.19 -11.14 -27.31
CA LEU A 90 -27.56 -9.97 -26.52
C LEU A 90 -26.69 -8.80 -26.94
N LYS A 91 -27.28 -7.74 -27.49
CA LYS A 91 -26.59 -6.46 -27.76
C LYS A 91 -27.30 -5.34 -27.02
N LYS A 92 -26.53 -4.38 -26.51
CA LYS A 92 -27.09 -3.15 -25.91
C LYS A 92 -27.86 -2.38 -27.00
N GLY A 93 -29.13 -2.10 -26.75
CA GLY A 93 -29.94 -1.21 -27.58
C GLY A 93 -29.69 0.27 -27.25
N PHE A 94 -30.38 1.16 -27.96
CA PHE A 94 -30.30 2.60 -27.72
C PHE A 94 -31.34 3.02 -26.67
N PHE A 95 -31.02 4.07 -25.91
CA PHE A 95 -31.90 4.65 -24.89
C PHE A 95 -32.23 6.09 -25.26
N PRO A 96 -33.50 6.52 -25.16
CA PRO A 96 -33.90 7.87 -25.54
C PRO A 96 -33.53 8.86 -24.44
N HIS A 97 -32.29 9.35 -24.43
CA HIS A 97 -31.74 10.16 -23.33
C HIS A 97 -32.50 11.47 -23.05
N LYS A 98 -33.21 12.04 -24.04
CA LYS A 98 -33.98 13.29 -23.87
C LYS A 98 -35.45 13.05 -23.49
N PHE A 99 -35.89 11.79 -23.43
CA PHE A 99 -37.29 11.44 -23.14
C PHE A 99 -37.69 11.41 -21.66
N PRO A 100 -36.81 11.05 -20.69
CA PRO A 100 -37.16 11.02 -19.28
C PRO A 100 -37.40 12.42 -18.71
N THR A 101 -38.64 12.91 -18.82
CA THR A 101 -39.15 14.12 -18.15
C THR A 101 -40.13 13.72 -17.05
N SER A 102 -40.49 14.66 -16.17
CA SER A 102 -41.48 14.44 -15.11
C SER A 102 -42.82 13.92 -15.67
N GLU A 103 -43.21 14.37 -16.86
CA GLU A 103 -44.44 13.97 -17.55
C GLU A 103 -44.35 12.51 -18.07
N HIS A 104 -43.18 12.07 -18.51
CA HIS A 104 -43.00 10.74 -19.09
C HIS A 104 -42.67 9.64 -18.07
N GLN A 105 -42.55 9.94 -16.77
CA GLN A 105 -42.11 8.97 -15.76
C GLN A 105 -42.95 7.68 -15.72
N SER A 106 -44.25 7.77 -16.01
CA SER A 106 -45.17 6.62 -16.08
C SER A 106 -45.55 6.21 -17.50
N TYR A 107 -44.79 6.67 -18.51
CA TYR A 107 -45.08 6.43 -19.91
C TYR A 107 -45.09 4.93 -20.27
N VAL A 108 -46.19 4.53 -20.90
CA VAL A 108 -46.39 3.25 -21.56
C VAL A 108 -47.07 3.54 -22.89
N GLY A 109 -46.36 3.39 -23.99
CA GLY A 109 -46.86 3.76 -25.31
C GLY A 109 -45.94 3.31 -26.45
N PRO A 110 -46.08 3.86 -27.66
CA PRO A 110 -45.17 3.58 -28.77
C PRO A 110 -43.69 3.88 -28.46
N LEU A 111 -42.79 3.40 -29.32
CA LEU A 111 -41.38 3.76 -29.25
C LEU A 111 -41.21 5.29 -29.35
N PRO A 112 -40.43 5.96 -28.46
CA PRO A 112 -40.19 7.39 -28.54
C PRO A 112 -39.63 7.81 -29.89
N ALA A 113 -39.93 9.04 -30.33
CA ALA A 113 -39.42 9.58 -31.58
C ALA A 113 -37.88 9.60 -31.62
N ALA A 114 -37.30 9.49 -32.82
CA ALA A 114 -35.85 9.36 -33.02
C ALA A 114 -35.07 10.55 -32.42
N GLU A 115 -35.64 11.75 -32.44
CA GLU A 115 -35.07 12.96 -31.84
C GLU A 115 -34.71 12.81 -30.35
N PHE A 116 -35.47 11.99 -29.60
CA PHE A 116 -35.21 11.76 -28.19
C PHE A 116 -33.96 10.91 -27.91
N TYR A 117 -33.40 10.26 -28.93
CA TYR A 117 -32.17 9.46 -28.85
C TYR A 117 -30.90 10.25 -29.17
N ASP A 118 -31.03 11.51 -29.60
CA ASP A 118 -29.91 12.39 -29.96
C ASP A 118 -29.00 11.85 -31.08
N PRO A 119 -29.55 11.49 -32.27
CA PRO A 119 -28.75 10.92 -33.36
C PRO A 119 -27.65 11.85 -33.86
N ASP A 120 -27.84 13.18 -33.76
CA ASP A 120 -26.85 14.16 -34.23
C ASP A 120 -25.64 14.29 -33.29
N GLY A 121 -25.77 13.84 -32.03
CA GLY A 121 -24.65 13.68 -31.11
C GLY A 121 -23.86 12.39 -31.31
N MET A 122 -24.30 11.49 -32.20
CA MET A 122 -23.63 10.22 -32.47
C MET A 122 -22.56 10.37 -33.57
N SER A 123 -21.54 9.51 -33.55
CA SER A 123 -20.65 9.38 -34.70
C SER A 123 -21.40 8.78 -35.90
N GLU A 124 -20.94 9.08 -37.12
CA GLU A 124 -21.54 8.60 -38.37
C GLU A 124 -21.85 7.09 -38.35
N LYS A 125 -20.87 6.29 -37.92
CA LYS A 125 -21.04 4.82 -37.77
C LYS A 125 -22.14 4.45 -36.78
N LYS A 126 -22.19 5.10 -35.60
CA LYS A 126 -23.21 4.84 -34.59
C LYS A 126 -24.60 5.30 -35.04
N LYS A 127 -24.68 6.40 -35.81
CA LYS A 127 -25.93 6.91 -36.37
C LYS A 127 -26.54 5.89 -37.33
N GLN A 128 -25.74 5.31 -38.22
CA GLN A 128 -26.18 4.22 -39.11
C GLN A 128 -26.64 2.98 -38.33
N GLU A 129 -25.91 2.59 -37.27
CA GLU A 129 -26.32 1.49 -36.38
C GLU A 129 -27.65 1.80 -35.67
N PHE A 130 -27.86 3.06 -35.23
CA PHE A 130 -29.08 3.52 -34.60
C PHE A 130 -30.27 3.50 -35.57
N GLU A 131 -30.14 4.02 -36.78
CA GLU A 131 -31.21 4.08 -37.77
C GLU A 131 -31.71 2.67 -38.13
N ALA A 132 -30.78 1.74 -38.37
CA ALA A 132 -31.12 0.34 -38.61
C ALA A 132 -31.83 -0.32 -37.42
N TRP A 133 -31.34 -0.07 -36.20
CA TRP A 133 -31.97 -0.56 -34.97
C TRP A 133 -33.36 0.04 -34.75
N TYR A 134 -33.53 1.34 -34.99
CA TYR A 134 -34.75 2.08 -34.73
C TYR A 134 -35.89 1.62 -35.65
N GLU A 135 -35.62 1.46 -36.95
CA GLU A 135 -36.59 0.91 -37.90
C GLU A 135 -36.98 -0.53 -37.55
N GLN A 136 -36.01 -1.34 -37.08
CA GLN A 136 -36.30 -2.71 -36.64
C GLN A 136 -37.19 -2.73 -35.38
N GLU A 137 -36.92 -1.90 -34.38
CA GLU A 137 -37.71 -1.83 -33.15
C GLU A 137 -39.11 -1.24 -33.40
N LYS A 138 -39.21 -0.23 -34.28
CA LYS A 138 -40.49 0.36 -34.68
C LYS A 138 -41.41 -0.67 -35.34
N ARG A 139 -40.87 -1.54 -36.21
CA ARG A 139 -41.61 -2.65 -36.85
C ARG A 139 -42.11 -3.70 -35.87
N LYS A 140 -41.42 -3.90 -34.73
CA LYS A 140 -41.88 -4.85 -33.70
C LYS A 140 -43.16 -4.38 -32.99
N ASN A 141 -43.50 -3.09 -33.10
CA ASN A 141 -44.70 -2.46 -32.53
C ASN A 141 -44.95 -2.85 -31.05
N ARG A 142 -43.88 -2.93 -30.26
CA ARG A 142 -43.96 -3.27 -28.83
C ARG A 142 -44.14 -2.00 -28.01
N PRO A 143 -44.95 -2.04 -26.94
CA PRO A 143 -45.07 -0.90 -26.03
C PRO A 143 -43.73 -0.63 -25.34
N PHE A 144 -43.28 0.62 -25.41
CA PHE A 144 -42.16 1.15 -24.67
C PHE A 144 -42.61 1.53 -23.26
N HIS A 145 -42.04 0.85 -22.27
CA HIS A 145 -42.27 1.10 -20.85
C HIS A 145 -41.05 1.78 -20.24
N LEU A 146 -41.10 3.09 -19.97
CA LEU A 146 -39.94 3.82 -19.46
C LEU A 146 -39.44 3.25 -18.12
N LYS A 147 -40.34 3.01 -17.17
CA LYS A 147 -39.99 2.42 -15.85
C LYS A 147 -39.31 1.06 -15.94
N LYS A 148 -39.73 0.20 -16.87
CA LYS A 148 -39.08 -1.12 -17.07
C LYS A 148 -37.69 -0.99 -17.70
N LYS A 149 -37.43 0.07 -18.47
CA LYS A 149 -36.08 0.33 -19.02
C LYS A 149 -35.11 0.88 -17.98
N LEU A 150 -35.65 1.50 -16.92
CA LEU A 150 -34.90 2.00 -15.77
C LEU A 150 -34.78 0.98 -14.61
N SER A 151 -35.30 -0.24 -14.77
CA SER A 151 -35.28 -1.23 -13.69
C SER A 151 -33.88 -1.75 -13.42
N PHE A 152 -33.56 -1.95 -12.13
CA PHE A 152 -32.30 -2.53 -11.69
C PHE A 152 -32.14 -3.99 -12.13
N ILE A 153 -30.96 -4.32 -12.65
CA ILE A 153 -30.58 -5.69 -13.01
C ILE A 153 -29.96 -6.34 -11.77
N LYS A 154 -30.44 -7.53 -11.41
CA LYS A 154 -29.80 -8.36 -10.38
C LYS A 154 -28.66 -9.15 -11.03
N LEU A 155 -27.43 -8.92 -10.57
CA LEU A 155 -26.29 -9.77 -10.90
C LEU A 155 -26.31 -11.00 -9.98
N LYS A 156 -25.95 -12.16 -10.53
CA LYS A 156 -25.87 -13.43 -9.79
C LYS A 156 -24.41 -13.88 -9.74
N ALA A 157 -23.95 -14.31 -8.57
CA ALA A 157 -22.60 -14.80 -8.37
C ALA A 157 -22.31 -16.05 -9.23
N ILE A 158 -21.14 -16.07 -9.87
CA ILE A 158 -20.64 -17.21 -10.66
C ILE A 158 -19.50 -17.94 -9.91
N ALA A 159 -18.84 -17.26 -8.96
CA ALA A 159 -17.80 -17.85 -8.11
C ALA A 159 -18.38 -18.35 -6.77
N GLN A 160 -17.56 -19.03 -5.95
CA GLN A 160 -17.91 -19.43 -4.56
C GLN A 160 -18.18 -18.23 -3.61
N PHE A 161 -18.21 -17.02 -4.15
CA PHE A 161 -18.59 -15.77 -3.49
C PHE A 161 -19.05 -14.79 -4.58
N ASP A 162 -19.79 -13.75 -4.21
CA ASP A 162 -20.11 -12.65 -5.11
C ASP A 162 -18.95 -11.63 -5.12
N PRO A 163 -18.25 -11.43 -6.27
CA PRO A 163 -17.16 -10.47 -6.38
C PRO A 163 -17.61 -9.02 -6.14
N MET A 164 -18.81 -8.66 -6.61
CA MET A 164 -19.35 -7.30 -6.46
C MET A 164 -19.84 -7.04 -5.04
N GLU A 165 -20.17 -8.08 -4.29
CA GLU A 165 -20.45 -7.96 -2.86
C GLU A 165 -19.16 -7.78 -2.05
N LYS A 166 -18.18 -8.66 -2.26
CA LYS A 166 -17.00 -8.79 -1.39
C LYS A 166 -15.79 -7.96 -1.81
N CYS A 167 -15.79 -7.37 -3.00
CA CYS A 167 -14.67 -6.62 -3.56
C CYS A 167 -15.13 -5.30 -4.20
N VAL A 168 -14.17 -4.43 -4.52
CA VAL A 168 -14.39 -3.13 -5.17
C VAL A 168 -13.70 -3.06 -6.54
N THR A 169 -12.72 -3.93 -6.78
CA THR A 169 -11.99 -4.01 -8.05
C THR A 169 -11.83 -5.44 -8.53
N ILE A 170 -11.57 -5.62 -9.83
CA ILE A 170 -11.23 -6.93 -10.39
C ILE A 170 -9.99 -7.54 -9.73
N ALA A 171 -8.97 -6.72 -9.42
CA ALA A 171 -7.75 -7.20 -8.77
C ALA A 171 -8.05 -7.80 -7.39
N GLN A 172 -8.91 -7.14 -6.60
CA GLN A 172 -9.36 -7.67 -5.32
C GLN A 172 -10.16 -8.97 -5.49
N ALA A 173 -11.03 -9.04 -6.49
CA ALA A 173 -11.80 -10.24 -6.79
C ALA A 173 -10.91 -11.41 -7.19
N CYS A 174 -9.95 -11.20 -8.09
CA CYS A 174 -8.98 -12.21 -8.51
C CYS A 174 -8.11 -12.67 -7.34
N ASN A 175 -7.60 -11.75 -6.53
CA ASN A 175 -6.81 -12.08 -5.35
C ASN A 175 -7.63 -12.89 -4.32
N ARG A 176 -8.89 -12.52 -4.09
CA ARG A 176 -9.78 -13.24 -3.18
C ARG A 176 -10.14 -14.63 -3.72
N TYR A 177 -10.41 -14.74 -5.02
CA TYR A 177 -10.63 -16.02 -5.68
C TYR A 177 -9.40 -16.93 -5.57
N TRP A 178 -8.20 -16.40 -5.83
CA TRP A 178 -6.96 -17.12 -5.68
C TRP A 178 -6.81 -17.67 -4.25
N ARG A 179 -6.91 -16.81 -3.24
CA ARG A 179 -6.79 -17.21 -1.83
C ARG A 179 -7.87 -18.19 -1.36
N LYS A 180 -9.10 -18.07 -1.86
CA LYS A 180 -10.24 -18.88 -1.38
C LYS A 180 -10.41 -20.20 -2.13
N CYS A 181 -10.13 -20.21 -3.44
CA CYS A 181 -10.52 -21.29 -4.33
C CYS A 181 -9.33 -22.04 -4.94
N VAL A 182 -8.13 -21.45 -4.97
CA VAL A 182 -6.98 -22.02 -5.69
C VAL A 182 -5.80 -22.30 -4.78
N MET A 183 -5.53 -21.43 -3.81
CA MET A 183 -4.41 -21.54 -2.90
C MET A 183 -4.53 -22.79 -2.03
N ILE A 184 -3.44 -23.54 -1.94
CA ILE A 184 -3.33 -24.68 -1.04
C ILE A 184 -3.32 -24.13 0.40
N PRO A 185 -4.10 -24.70 1.34
CA PRO A 185 -4.03 -24.31 2.74
C PRO A 185 -2.59 -24.31 3.27
N ASP A 186 -2.26 -23.32 4.09
CA ASP A 186 -0.95 -23.18 4.78
C ASP A 186 0.27 -23.09 3.84
N SER A 187 0.08 -22.76 2.56
CA SER A 187 1.18 -22.64 1.58
C SER A 187 1.84 -21.26 1.52
N MET A 188 1.36 -20.29 2.29
CA MET A 188 1.92 -18.93 2.34
C MET A 188 2.67 -18.76 3.66
N ALA A 189 3.95 -18.38 3.58
CA ALA A 189 4.70 -18.01 4.77
C ALA A 189 4.15 -16.71 5.36
N ILE A 190 3.83 -16.75 6.65
CA ILE A 190 3.38 -15.58 7.41
C ILE A 190 4.57 -15.15 8.25
N GLU A 191 5.14 -13.97 7.95
CA GLU A 191 6.18 -13.39 8.79
C GLU A 191 5.62 -13.16 10.21
N PRO A 192 6.26 -13.67 11.27
CA PRO A 192 5.85 -13.40 12.64
C PRO A 192 5.93 -11.90 12.98
N ASP A 193 5.15 -11.43 13.96
CA ASP A 193 5.14 -10.02 14.40
C ASP A 193 6.52 -9.47 14.83
N CYS A 194 7.50 -10.36 15.05
CA CYS A 194 8.89 -10.03 15.40
C CYS A 194 9.93 -10.51 14.38
N GLY A 195 9.53 -10.82 13.14
CA GLY A 195 10.39 -11.44 12.14
C GLY A 195 10.67 -12.92 12.42
N TRP A 196 11.40 -13.56 11.52
CA TRP A 196 11.78 -14.98 11.64
C TRP A 196 12.78 -15.21 12.78
N GLU A 197 12.59 -16.26 13.59
CA GLU A 197 13.45 -16.64 14.74
C GLU A 197 13.76 -15.53 15.77
N GLY A 198 12.83 -14.57 15.94
CA GLY A 198 13.08 -13.46 16.86
C GLY A 198 14.14 -12.48 16.33
N ALA A 199 14.29 -12.39 15.00
CA ALA A 199 15.07 -11.37 14.28
C ALA A 199 14.52 -9.95 14.49
N ARG A 200 14.41 -9.53 15.75
CA ARG A 200 14.54 -8.15 16.22
C ARG A 200 15.24 -8.16 17.57
N PRO A 201 16.50 -7.73 17.55
CA PRO A 201 16.67 -6.30 17.78
C PRO A 201 16.80 -5.58 16.45
N ASN A 202 16.11 -4.43 16.32
CA ASN A 202 16.62 -3.35 15.49
C ASN A 202 18.00 -2.96 16.07
N HIS A 203 19.03 -3.76 15.78
CA HIS A 203 20.38 -3.43 16.15
C HIS A 203 20.81 -2.30 15.24
N SER A 204 21.31 -1.23 15.84
CA SER A 204 21.81 -0.10 15.06
C SER A 204 23.00 -0.58 14.24
N HIS A 205 22.94 -0.42 12.91
CA HIS A 205 24.09 -0.66 12.03
C HIS A 205 25.34 0.07 12.55
N VAL A 206 25.15 1.30 13.01
CA VAL A 206 26.22 2.15 13.57
C VAL A 206 26.74 1.62 14.91
N ALA A 207 25.88 0.97 15.73
CA ALA A 207 26.35 0.32 16.95
C ALA A 207 27.23 -0.89 16.61
N LEU A 208 26.83 -1.67 15.60
CA LEU A 208 27.60 -2.82 15.16
C LEU A 208 28.96 -2.44 14.56
N GLU A 209 29.03 -1.35 13.77
CA GLU A 209 30.31 -0.77 13.32
C GLU A 209 31.26 -0.52 14.49
N TRP A 210 30.76 0.09 15.56
CA TRP A 210 31.54 0.39 16.74
C TRP A 210 31.97 -0.85 17.51
N LEU A 211 31.07 -1.82 17.70
CA LEU A 211 31.38 -3.08 18.39
C LEU A 211 32.47 -3.87 17.65
N LEU A 212 32.35 -4.03 16.32
CA LEU A 212 33.36 -4.73 15.52
C LEU A 212 34.71 -4.00 15.51
N CYS A 213 34.70 -2.66 15.49
CA CYS A 213 35.94 -1.89 15.69
C CYS A 213 36.53 -2.11 17.09
N THR A 214 35.69 -2.24 18.09
CA THR A 214 36.09 -2.47 19.48
C THR A 214 36.70 -3.87 19.65
N GLU A 215 36.11 -4.90 19.04
CA GLU A 215 36.69 -6.25 18.98
C GLU A 215 38.09 -6.23 18.36
N ARG A 216 38.24 -5.58 17.20
CA ARG A 216 39.53 -5.43 16.52
C ARG A 216 40.57 -4.76 17.41
N ASP A 217 40.18 -3.68 18.09
CA ASP A 217 41.09 -2.91 18.95
C ASP A 217 41.47 -3.66 20.24
N LEU A 218 40.56 -4.48 20.79
CA LEU A 218 40.80 -5.29 21.98
C LEU A 218 41.51 -6.61 21.66
N GLY A 219 41.45 -7.09 20.42
CA GLY A 219 41.94 -8.41 20.03
C GLY A 219 41.11 -9.56 20.63
N THR A 220 39.86 -9.29 21.03
CA THR A 220 38.92 -10.29 21.57
C THR A 220 37.56 -10.17 20.89
N ARG A 221 36.79 -11.25 20.91
CA ARG A 221 35.42 -11.25 20.40
C ARG A 221 34.42 -10.95 21.51
N LEU A 222 33.39 -10.18 21.17
CA LEU A 222 32.28 -9.80 22.02
C LEU A 222 31.05 -10.60 21.61
N GLN A 223 30.19 -10.93 22.56
CA GLN A 223 28.84 -11.39 22.27
C GLN A 223 27.97 -10.18 21.87
N HIS A 224 27.34 -10.21 20.71
CA HIS A 224 26.45 -9.14 20.21
C HIS A 224 25.44 -9.70 19.19
N ALA A 225 24.56 -8.84 18.64
CA ALA A 225 23.44 -9.25 17.78
C ALA A 225 23.79 -10.14 16.56
N ARG A 226 25.05 -10.18 16.11
CA ARG A 226 25.53 -11.03 14.99
C ARG A 226 26.54 -12.09 15.40
N HIS A 227 26.75 -12.27 16.71
CA HIS A 227 27.71 -13.24 17.25
C HIS A 227 27.17 -13.73 18.61
N GLY A 228 26.38 -14.80 18.57
CA GLY A 228 25.72 -15.37 19.77
C GLY A 228 24.53 -14.59 20.32
N GLY A 229 24.03 -13.58 19.59
CA GLY A 229 22.90 -12.73 19.99
C GLY A 229 23.24 -11.68 21.06
N GLU A 230 22.33 -10.72 21.32
CA GLU A 230 22.48 -9.75 22.42
C GLU A 230 22.43 -10.46 23.78
N TYR A 231 23.35 -10.12 24.68
CA TYR A 231 23.38 -10.69 26.03
C TYR A 231 22.23 -10.12 26.88
N SER A 232 21.54 -11.00 27.62
CA SER A 232 20.39 -10.65 28.44
C SER A 232 20.70 -10.85 29.92
N ILE A 233 20.49 -9.81 30.72
CA ILE A 233 20.79 -9.79 32.15
C ILE A 233 19.45 -9.76 32.92
N PRO A 234 19.00 -10.89 33.48
CA PRO A 234 17.78 -10.94 34.27
C PRO A 234 17.99 -10.27 35.63
N GLN A 235 17.05 -9.39 36.00
CA GLN A 235 17.01 -8.69 37.26
C GLN A 235 15.56 -8.66 37.80
N GLY A 236 15.18 -9.75 38.47
CA GLY A 236 13.80 -9.95 38.90
C GLY A 236 12.85 -9.97 37.68
N PRO A 237 11.81 -9.12 37.64
CA PRO A 237 10.88 -9.07 36.51
C PRO A 237 11.42 -8.30 35.29
N ILE A 238 12.58 -7.64 35.41
CA ILE A 238 13.16 -6.83 34.34
C ILE A 238 14.34 -7.59 33.73
N VAL A 239 14.39 -7.70 32.41
CA VAL A 239 15.55 -8.21 31.69
C VAL A 239 16.21 -7.06 30.94
N HIS A 240 17.47 -6.76 31.27
CA HIS A 240 18.26 -5.77 30.53
C HIS A 240 18.99 -6.49 29.39
N ARG A 241 18.63 -6.20 28.15
CA ARG A 241 19.46 -6.58 27.00
C ARG A 241 20.53 -5.53 26.74
N VAL A 242 21.71 -5.94 26.32
CA VAL A 242 22.86 -5.06 26.07
C VAL A 242 23.42 -5.26 24.66
N ASP A 243 24.03 -4.22 24.08
CA ASP A 243 24.48 -4.23 22.68
C ASP A 243 25.68 -5.17 22.47
N GLY A 244 26.64 -5.17 23.40
CA GLY A 244 27.82 -6.03 23.39
C GLY A 244 28.23 -6.49 24.79
N TYR A 245 28.75 -7.72 24.91
CA TYR A 245 29.18 -8.29 26.19
C TYR A 245 30.47 -9.11 26.06
N ASP A 246 31.41 -8.84 26.95
CA ASP A 246 32.58 -9.68 27.20
C ASP A 246 32.42 -10.43 28.52
N ALA A 247 32.27 -11.76 28.42
CA ALA A 247 32.13 -12.63 29.57
C ALA A 247 33.41 -12.71 30.43
N GLN A 248 34.59 -12.61 29.80
CA GLN A 248 35.87 -12.78 30.50
C GLN A 248 36.13 -11.62 31.45
N SER A 249 35.92 -10.39 30.99
CA SER A 249 36.09 -9.19 31.82
C SER A 249 34.82 -8.73 32.54
N ARG A 250 33.68 -9.40 32.29
CA ARG A 250 32.34 -8.94 32.70
C ARG A 250 32.07 -7.49 32.29
N THR A 251 32.44 -7.14 31.05
CA THR A 251 32.28 -5.80 30.51
C THR A 251 31.13 -5.74 29.51
N ILE A 252 30.27 -4.74 29.69
CA ILE A 252 29.17 -4.39 28.80
C ILE A 252 29.61 -3.22 27.92
N TYR A 253 29.32 -3.32 26.63
CA TYR A 253 29.54 -2.27 25.63
C TYR A 253 28.19 -1.78 25.14
N GLU A 254 27.84 -0.53 25.46
CA GLU A 254 26.51 0.01 25.19
C GLU A 254 26.57 1.25 24.27
N PHE A 255 25.79 1.22 23.19
CA PHE A 255 25.77 2.25 22.17
C PHE A 255 24.54 3.16 22.27
N HIS A 256 24.78 4.46 22.42
CA HIS A 256 23.74 5.46 22.63
C HIS A 256 23.48 6.27 21.35
N SER A 257 22.46 5.90 20.60
CA SER A 257 21.97 6.66 19.45
C SER A 257 21.37 8.03 19.84
N TYR A 258 21.33 8.98 18.91
CA TYR A 258 21.05 10.38 19.23
C TYR A 258 19.70 10.62 19.93
N LEU A 259 18.62 10.14 19.30
CA LEU A 259 17.23 10.41 19.72
C LEU A 259 16.76 9.44 20.79
N PHE A 260 17.02 8.14 20.63
CA PHE A 260 16.54 7.10 21.55
C PHE A 260 17.22 7.15 22.92
N HIS A 261 18.42 7.73 23.01
CA HIS A 261 19.19 7.82 24.26
C HIS A 261 19.39 9.27 24.75
N GLY A 262 18.70 10.23 24.11
CA GLY A 262 18.62 11.63 24.54
C GLY A 262 19.97 12.36 24.59
N CYS A 263 20.70 12.37 23.48
CA CYS A 263 21.98 13.06 23.38
C CYS A 263 21.83 14.59 23.56
N ARG A 264 22.44 15.14 24.62
CA ARG A 264 22.33 16.57 24.96
C ARG A 264 23.06 17.49 23.98
N ASP A 265 24.13 16.99 23.36
CA ASP A 265 24.94 17.77 22.42
C ASP A 265 24.23 17.93 21.07
N CYS A 266 23.48 16.91 20.65
CA CYS A 266 22.80 16.88 19.37
C CYS A 266 21.36 17.42 19.45
N TYR A 267 20.72 17.31 20.62
CA TYR A 267 19.33 17.73 20.83
C TYR A 267 19.20 18.60 22.08
N PRO A 268 19.49 19.91 21.97
CA PRO A 268 19.45 20.82 23.11
C PRO A 268 18.02 21.11 23.61
N GLN A 269 17.01 21.03 22.73
CA GLN A 269 15.60 21.22 23.09
C GLN A 269 15.07 19.96 23.79
N ARG A 270 15.00 20.01 25.13
CA ARG A 270 14.79 18.82 25.98
C ARG A 270 13.35 18.30 26.04
N ASN A 271 12.39 19.17 25.72
CA ASN A 271 10.95 18.91 25.75
C ASN A 271 10.39 18.44 24.39
N GLN A 272 11.22 18.41 23.33
CA GLN A 272 10.77 17.88 22.05
C GLN A 272 10.47 16.38 22.17
N ILE A 273 9.47 15.91 21.43
CA ILE A 273 9.09 14.50 21.30
C ILE A 273 9.60 14.01 19.93
N PRO A 274 10.67 13.22 19.88
CA PRO A 274 11.10 12.58 18.64
C PRO A 274 10.02 11.65 18.05
N PHE A 275 9.92 11.59 16.72
CA PHE A 275 8.98 10.72 16.02
C PHE A 275 9.10 9.23 16.42
N SER A 276 10.28 8.80 16.87
CA SER A 276 10.61 7.39 17.09
C SER A 276 10.67 6.94 18.56
N THR A 277 10.27 7.77 19.53
CA THR A 277 10.43 7.49 20.98
C THR A 277 9.12 7.17 21.70
N SER A 278 8.11 6.68 20.99
CA SER A 278 6.80 6.30 21.56
C SER A 278 6.18 7.40 22.45
N GLY A 279 6.34 8.66 22.05
CA GLY A 279 5.80 9.82 22.77
C GLY A 279 6.68 10.38 23.91
N LEU A 280 7.84 9.77 24.18
CA LEU A 280 8.76 10.26 25.23
C LEU A 280 9.56 11.48 24.75
N ILE A 281 9.68 12.47 25.64
CA ILE A 281 10.58 13.61 25.41
C ILE A 281 12.05 13.19 25.53
N VAL A 282 12.94 13.93 24.87
CA VAL A 282 14.40 13.68 24.86
C VAL A 282 14.99 13.51 26.28
N GLU A 283 14.58 14.32 27.25
CA GLU A 283 15.10 14.20 28.62
C GLU A 283 14.61 12.93 29.34
N ALA A 284 13.40 12.44 29.01
CA ALA A 284 12.89 11.18 29.57
C ALA A 284 13.71 9.99 29.04
N CYS A 285 14.01 9.96 27.74
CA CYS A 285 14.91 8.95 27.15
C CYS A 285 16.28 8.95 27.84
N ARG A 286 16.88 10.13 28.02
CA ARG A 286 18.18 10.27 28.70
C ARG A 286 18.14 9.76 30.13
N ARG A 287 17.07 10.05 30.88
CA ARG A 287 16.89 9.55 32.25
C ARG A 287 16.82 8.03 32.28
N GLN A 288 16.06 7.42 31.38
CA GLN A 288 15.98 5.96 31.27
C GLN A 288 17.34 5.33 30.94
N THR A 289 18.07 5.88 29.97
CA THR A 289 19.44 5.45 29.65
C THR A 289 20.35 5.53 30.86
N THR A 290 20.35 6.66 31.57
CA THR A 290 21.19 6.87 32.75
C THR A 290 20.83 5.88 33.87
N GLN A 291 19.55 5.62 34.08
CA GLN A 291 19.06 4.64 35.06
C GLN A 291 19.49 3.22 34.71
N LYS A 292 19.35 2.80 33.45
CA LYS A 292 19.82 1.49 32.97
C LYS A 292 21.31 1.31 33.24
N ILE A 293 22.14 2.26 32.80
CA ILE A 293 23.60 2.20 32.96
C ILE A 293 24.00 2.17 34.44
N SER A 294 23.39 3.03 35.27
CA SER A 294 23.64 3.03 36.71
C SER A 294 23.30 1.67 37.34
N LYS A 295 22.19 1.06 36.93
CA LYS A 295 21.76 -0.25 37.43
C LYS A 295 22.72 -1.37 37.03
N LEU A 296 23.17 -1.38 35.77
CA LEU A 296 24.14 -2.35 35.26
C LEU A 296 25.48 -2.25 36.02
N ARG A 297 25.94 -1.04 36.31
CA ARG A 297 27.13 -0.82 37.15
C ARG A 297 26.92 -1.29 38.59
N GLN A 298 25.75 -1.02 39.19
CA GLN A 298 25.43 -1.44 40.56
C GLN A 298 25.42 -2.96 40.76
N ILE A 299 25.05 -3.74 39.73
CA ILE A 299 25.08 -5.21 39.79
C ILE A 299 26.44 -5.81 39.43
N GLY A 300 27.48 -4.97 39.32
CA GLY A 300 28.87 -5.41 39.22
C GLY A 300 29.40 -5.62 37.80
N TYR A 301 28.77 -5.03 36.78
CA TYR A 301 29.36 -4.97 35.43
C TYR A 301 30.17 -3.69 35.23
N THR A 302 31.29 -3.82 34.52
CA THR A 302 31.96 -2.67 33.89
C THR A 302 31.14 -2.27 32.68
N VAL A 303 30.83 -0.98 32.50
CA VAL A 303 30.02 -0.52 31.37
C VAL A 303 30.77 0.55 30.58
N VAL A 304 31.16 0.20 29.36
CA VAL A 304 31.77 1.06 28.35
C VAL A 304 30.66 1.63 27.47
N GLU A 305 30.59 2.94 27.37
CA GLU A 305 29.53 3.64 26.65
C GLU A 305 30.11 4.34 25.42
N MET A 306 29.41 4.26 24.28
CA MET A 306 29.73 5.05 23.09
C MET A 306 28.50 5.77 22.59
N ARG A 307 28.56 7.11 22.45
CA ARG A 307 27.49 7.88 21.84
C ARG A 307 27.68 7.97 20.33
N GLN A 308 26.60 8.00 19.56
CA GLN A 308 26.66 8.12 18.11
C GLN A 308 27.43 9.36 17.64
N CYS A 309 27.28 10.53 18.28
CA CYS A 309 28.07 11.73 17.93
C CYS A 309 29.57 11.55 18.16
N GLN A 310 29.94 10.84 19.21
CA GLN A 310 31.33 10.55 19.53
C GLN A 310 31.91 9.59 18.49
N TRP A 311 31.15 8.55 18.13
CA TRP A 311 31.53 7.62 17.08
C TRP A 311 31.71 8.29 15.72
N GLU A 312 30.76 9.13 15.30
CA GLU A 312 30.88 9.89 14.03
C GLU A 312 32.10 10.82 14.01
N ARG A 313 32.49 11.40 15.15
CA ARG A 313 33.74 12.17 15.25
C ARG A 313 34.97 11.26 15.16
N LEU A 314 34.96 10.11 15.85
CA LEU A 314 36.06 9.14 15.82
C LEU A 314 36.31 8.58 14.41
N LYS A 315 35.24 8.27 13.66
CA LYS A 315 35.33 7.84 12.25
C LYS A 315 36.07 8.86 11.38
N LYS A 316 35.93 10.16 11.68
CA LYS A 316 36.59 11.24 10.96
C LYS A 316 38.02 11.51 11.44
N SER A 317 38.30 11.37 12.73
CA SER A 317 39.59 11.75 13.31
C SER A 317 40.64 10.64 13.32
N ARG A 318 40.23 9.37 13.45
CA ARG A 318 41.16 8.24 13.55
C ARG A 318 41.33 7.54 12.21
N LYS A 319 42.55 7.59 11.68
CA LYS A 319 42.94 6.89 10.44
C LYS A 319 42.70 5.38 10.59
N GLY A 320 42.24 4.74 9.51
CA GLY A 320 42.01 3.29 9.44
C GLY A 320 40.65 2.78 9.96
N ILE A 321 39.82 3.62 10.61
CA ILE A 321 38.45 3.21 10.98
C ILE A 321 37.56 3.14 9.73
N GLY A 322 37.60 4.16 8.87
CA GLY A 322 36.77 4.20 7.67
C GLY A 322 37.03 3.03 6.71
N GLU A 323 38.30 2.73 6.45
CA GLU A 323 38.72 1.59 5.61
C GLU A 323 38.26 0.25 6.20
N PHE A 324 38.40 0.07 7.51
CA PHE A 324 37.93 -1.14 8.18
C PHE A 324 36.41 -1.28 8.08
N ILE A 325 35.63 -0.23 8.34
CA ILE A 325 34.17 -0.28 8.21
C ILE A 325 33.76 -0.63 6.78
N GLN A 326 34.43 -0.07 5.76
CA GLN A 326 34.16 -0.41 4.36
C GLN A 326 34.50 -1.87 4.02
N SER A 327 35.45 -2.48 4.74
CA SER A 327 35.76 -3.90 4.58
C SER A 327 34.75 -4.83 5.26
N LEU A 328 33.87 -4.32 6.15
CA LEU A 328 32.86 -5.12 6.82
C LEU A 328 31.68 -5.41 5.88
N THR A 329 31.36 -6.69 5.69
CA THR A 329 30.16 -7.12 4.96
C THR A 329 28.93 -7.11 5.88
N LEU A 330 28.41 -5.91 6.20
CA LEU A 330 27.20 -5.76 7.00
C LEU A 330 25.96 -5.67 6.12
N THR A 331 25.44 -6.81 5.65
CA THR A 331 24.17 -6.83 4.90
C THR A 331 23.01 -6.54 5.85
N THR A 332 22.24 -5.48 5.59
CA THR A 332 20.99 -5.21 6.32
C THR A 332 19.84 -6.01 5.72
N PRO A 333 18.81 -6.39 6.49
CA PRO A 333 17.61 -6.99 5.92
C PRO A 333 17.04 -6.11 4.81
N ILE A 334 16.58 -6.73 3.71
CA ILE A 334 15.91 -6.02 2.62
C ILE A 334 14.73 -5.27 3.22
N ASN A 335 14.66 -3.96 3.02
CA ASN A 335 13.48 -3.19 3.35
C ASN A 335 12.49 -3.29 2.17
N PRO A 336 11.36 -4.01 2.28
CA PRO A 336 10.45 -4.19 1.16
C PRO A 336 9.85 -2.86 0.66
N ARG A 337 9.90 -1.80 1.48
CA ARG A 337 9.42 -0.46 1.09
C ARG A 337 10.31 0.19 0.03
N ASP A 338 11.59 -0.18 -0.01
CA ASP A 338 12.53 0.36 -0.99
C ASP A 338 12.18 -0.12 -2.42
N ALA A 339 11.51 -1.27 -2.55
CA ALA A 339 10.97 -1.75 -3.82
C ALA A 339 9.92 -0.80 -4.44
N PHE A 340 9.21 -0.01 -3.63
CA PHE A 340 8.29 1.02 -4.13
C PHE A 340 9.00 2.31 -4.58
N SER A 341 10.31 2.42 -4.34
CA SER A 341 11.08 3.67 -4.52
C SER A 341 12.07 3.65 -5.69
N GLY A 342 12.11 2.58 -6.50
CA GLY A 342 13.17 2.33 -7.50
C GLY A 342 12.81 2.55 -8.98
N GLY A 343 11.79 3.35 -9.32
CA GLY A 343 11.18 3.30 -10.67
C GLY A 343 10.86 4.62 -11.37
N TRP A 344 11.51 5.74 -11.03
CA TRP A 344 11.29 6.99 -11.79
C TRP A 344 12.00 6.96 -13.14
N THR A 345 11.44 6.25 -14.12
CA THR A 345 11.73 6.46 -15.54
C THR A 345 10.83 7.58 -16.07
N GLY A 346 10.97 8.78 -15.50
CA GLY A 346 10.32 9.98 -16.02
C GLY A 346 11.10 10.53 -17.21
N VAL A 347 10.41 10.84 -18.31
CA VAL A 347 11.02 11.58 -19.44
C VAL A 347 11.43 12.96 -18.92
N ARG A 348 12.74 13.22 -18.81
CA ARG A 348 13.28 14.50 -18.33
C ARG A 348 13.26 15.61 -19.38
N THR A 349 13.26 15.23 -20.66
CA THR A 349 13.31 16.16 -21.79
C THR A 349 12.37 15.66 -22.89
N LEU A 350 11.28 16.38 -23.15
CA LEU A 350 10.28 16.01 -24.18
C LEU A 350 10.73 16.36 -25.60
N TYR A 351 11.68 17.30 -25.74
CA TYR A 351 12.21 17.75 -27.02
C TYR A 351 13.66 18.20 -26.85
N HIS A 352 14.57 17.67 -27.67
CA HIS A 352 15.96 18.10 -27.77
C HIS A 352 16.34 18.22 -29.23
N ARG A 353 16.90 19.37 -29.63
CA ARG A 353 17.41 19.57 -31.00
C ARG A 353 18.93 19.44 -30.96
N VAL A 354 19.44 18.46 -31.68
CA VAL A 354 20.87 18.18 -31.80
C VAL A 354 21.62 19.39 -32.35
N ASP A 355 22.74 19.76 -31.72
CA ASP A 355 23.68 20.72 -32.28
C ASP A 355 24.67 20.03 -33.24
N PRO A 356 24.57 20.26 -34.57
CA PRO A 356 25.44 19.63 -35.55
C PRO A 356 26.89 20.16 -35.48
N THR A 357 27.13 21.34 -34.90
CA THR A 357 28.49 21.90 -34.76
C THR A 357 29.29 21.20 -33.67
N GLN A 358 28.60 20.57 -32.70
CA GLN A 358 29.22 19.85 -31.60
C GLN A 358 29.25 18.33 -31.80
N ARG A 359 28.81 17.83 -32.96
CA ARG A 359 28.65 16.38 -33.25
C ARG A 359 27.82 15.67 -32.18
N GLU A 360 26.83 16.36 -31.63
CA GLU A 360 25.97 15.79 -30.60
C GLU A 360 25.16 14.61 -31.17
N GLN A 361 24.87 13.61 -30.34
CA GLN A 361 24.12 12.41 -30.73
C GLN A 361 23.05 12.12 -29.67
N ILE A 362 21.85 11.75 -30.13
CA ILE A 362 20.81 11.19 -29.26
C ILE A 362 20.94 9.66 -29.28
N ARG A 363 21.13 9.05 -28.12
CA ARG A 363 21.16 7.60 -27.96
C ARG A 363 19.91 7.13 -27.23
N TYR A 364 19.24 6.14 -27.79
CA TYR A 364 18.12 5.46 -27.16
C TYR A 364 18.62 4.14 -26.58
N VAL A 365 18.34 3.91 -25.30
CA VAL A 365 18.56 2.62 -24.65
C VAL A 365 17.19 2.13 -24.21
N ASP A 366 16.76 1.00 -24.78
CA ASP A 366 15.56 0.33 -24.31
C ASP A 366 15.89 -0.37 -22.99
N VAL A 367 15.35 0.16 -21.90
CA VAL A 367 15.52 -0.42 -20.57
C VAL A 367 14.23 -1.17 -20.24
N THR A 368 14.27 -2.50 -20.36
CA THR A 368 13.23 -3.33 -19.74
C THR A 368 13.42 -3.22 -18.23
N SER A 369 12.42 -2.66 -17.53
CA SER A 369 12.43 -2.64 -16.07
C SER A 369 12.65 -4.07 -15.55
N GLU A 370 13.51 -4.19 -14.54
CA GLU A 370 13.79 -5.46 -13.88
C GLU A 370 12.50 -6.09 -13.33
N TYR A 371 11.55 -5.28 -12.86
CA TYR A 371 10.31 -5.76 -12.25
C TYR A 371 9.43 -6.59 -13.22
N PRO A 372 9.04 -6.13 -14.42
CA PRO A 372 8.35 -6.97 -15.39
C PRO A 372 9.14 -8.20 -15.84
N TRP A 373 10.46 -8.10 -15.95
CA TRP A 373 11.31 -9.23 -16.34
C TRP A 373 11.30 -10.33 -15.26
N VAL A 374 11.53 -9.96 -13.99
CA VAL A 374 11.50 -10.87 -12.85
C VAL A 374 10.10 -11.46 -12.64
N ASN A 375 9.02 -10.67 -12.81
CA ASN A 375 7.65 -11.21 -12.71
C ASN A 375 7.35 -12.28 -13.79
N LYS A 376 8.00 -12.19 -14.95
CA LYS A 376 7.76 -13.11 -16.07
C LYS A 376 8.69 -14.32 -16.05
N TYR A 377 9.96 -14.11 -15.73
CA TYR A 377 11.02 -15.10 -15.88
C TYR A 377 11.70 -15.48 -14.56
N GLY A 378 11.60 -14.64 -13.54
CA GLY A 378 12.22 -14.88 -12.25
C GLY A 378 11.41 -15.84 -11.39
N GLU A 379 12.12 -16.61 -10.58
CA GLU A 379 11.52 -17.39 -9.51
C GLU A 379 11.46 -16.52 -8.25
N TYR A 380 10.28 -16.43 -7.64
CA TYR A 380 10.13 -15.77 -6.35
C TYR A 380 10.49 -16.76 -5.24
N PRO A 381 11.20 -16.33 -4.18
CA PRO A 381 11.38 -17.16 -3.01
C PRO A 381 10.00 -17.51 -2.43
N VAL A 382 9.78 -18.80 -2.18
CA VAL A 382 8.54 -19.35 -1.61
C VAL A 382 8.85 -20.10 -0.32
N GLY A 383 7.92 -20.05 0.62
CA GLY A 383 8.06 -20.71 1.91
C GLY A 383 8.74 -19.87 2.99
N HIS A 384 9.08 -20.52 4.09
CA HIS A 384 9.73 -19.90 5.24
C HIS A 384 11.24 -19.85 5.00
N PRO A 385 11.93 -18.73 5.28
CA PRO A 385 13.38 -18.67 5.10
C PRO A 385 14.08 -19.53 6.14
N THR A 386 15.16 -20.19 5.72
CA THR A 386 16.15 -20.77 6.65
C THR A 386 17.12 -19.67 7.06
N ILE A 387 17.24 -19.39 8.36
CA ILE A 387 18.17 -18.37 8.86
C ILE A 387 19.48 -19.02 9.28
N TYR A 388 20.59 -18.55 8.72
CA TYR A 388 21.94 -18.91 9.17
C TYR A 388 22.49 -17.79 10.06
N LEU A 389 22.58 -18.03 11.37
CA LEU A 389 23.14 -17.08 12.34
C LEU A 389 24.67 -17.21 12.49
N GLU A 390 25.20 -18.39 12.21
CA GLU A 390 26.63 -18.72 12.28
C GLU A 390 27.04 -19.49 11.02
N PRO A 391 27.05 -18.84 9.84
CA PRO A 391 27.42 -19.55 8.62
C PRO A 391 28.91 -19.92 8.68
N GLU A 392 29.21 -21.22 8.52
CA GLU A 392 30.59 -21.74 8.48
C GLU A 392 31.41 -21.08 7.37
N ASN A 393 30.74 -20.73 6.26
CA ASN A 393 31.28 -19.97 5.15
C ASN A 393 30.68 -18.56 5.13
N GLN A 394 31.52 -17.52 5.14
CA GLN A 394 31.03 -16.14 5.13
C GLN A 394 30.73 -15.62 3.71
N ASP A 395 30.92 -16.44 2.67
CA ASP A 395 30.52 -16.12 1.30
C ASP A 395 28.99 -16.26 1.14
N PRO A 396 28.27 -15.15 0.84
CA PRO A 396 26.82 -15.19 0.62
C PRO A 396 26.40 -16.07 -0.57
N ASN A 397 27.32 -16.41 -1.49
CA ASN A 397 27.03 -17.25 -2.65
C ASN A 397 27.19 -18.75 -2.38
N ALA A 398 27.63 -19.12 -1.17
CA ALA A 398 27.86 -20.51 -0.80
C ALA A 398 26.61 -21.26 -0.29
N TYR A 399 25.47 -20.57 -0.15
CA TYR A 399 24.23 -21.08 0.44
C TYR A 399 22.98 -20.82 -0.40
#